data_AF-A0A1F2TY27-F1
#
_entry.id   AF-A0A1F2TY27-F1
#
_cell.length_a   1.000
_cell.length_b   1.000
_cell.length_c   1.000
_cell.angle_alpha   90.00
_cell.angle_beta   90.00
_cell.angle_gamma   90.00
#
_symmetry.space_group_name_H-M   'P 1'
#
loop_
_entity.id
_entity.type
_entity.pdbx_description
1 polymer ?
#
loop_
_entity_poly.entity_id
_entity_poly.type
_entity_poly.pdbx_seq_one_letter_code
_entity_poly.pdbx_strand_id
1 'polypeptide(L)'
;MTVQVNPGDPDAPPPTSGATTWTFEVVPETNQQTFRATIRSENPWLTMNTIGTTAIIPGNTPPAQISTQGDYSSPRGCRGTFGSFGMAEATRIDADFSGTDCNHSTFSGRVVLTKG
;
A
#
# COMPACT_ATOMS: atom_id res chain seq x y z
N MET A 1 8.66 -0.07 -5.00
CA MET A 1 7.50 -0.98 -4.91
C MET A 1 7.61 -2.02 -6.01
N THR A 2 7.37 -3.29 -5.69
CA THR A 2 7.28 -4.39 -6.68
C THR A 2 5.84 -4.88 -6.74
N VAL A 3 5.30 -5.09 -7.95
CA VAL A 3 3.91 -5.50 -8.21
C VAL A 3 3.89 -6.71 -9.11
N GLN A 4 3.03 -7.68 -8.80
CA GLN A 4 2.66 -8.80 -9.66
C GLN A 4 1.16 -8.73 -10.00
N VAL A 5 0.85 -8.91 -11.27
CA VAL A 5 -0.52 -8.89 -11.82
C VAL A 5 -1.09 -10.28 -11.78
N ASN A 6 -2.36 -10.42 -11.35
CA ASN A 6 -3.09 -11.69 -11.33
C ASN A 6 -2.21 -12.87 -10.85
N PRO A 7 -1.72 -12.85 -9.60
CA PRO A 7 -0.63 -13.74 -9.15
C PRO A 7 -0.95 -15.25 -9.16
N GLY A 8 -2.19 -15.66 -9.48
CA GLY A 8 -2.59 -17.05 -9.69
C GLY A 8 -2.79 -17.45 -11.16
N ASP A 9 -2.61 -16.53 -12.11
CA ASP A 9 -2.71 -16.79 -13.54
C ASP A 9 -1.39 -17.39 -14.05
N PRO A 10 -1.39 -18.59 -14.68
CA PRO A 10 -0.18 -19.20 -15.23
C PRO A 10 0.48 -18.35 -16.32
N ASP A 11 -0.28 -17.47 -16.98
CA ASP A 11 0.21 -16.57 -18.03
C ASP A 11 0.43 -15.13 -17.52
N ALA A 12 0.49 -14.94 -16.20
CA ALA A 12 0.73 -13.63 -15.59
C ALA A 12 2.03 -13.01 -16.11
N PRO A 13 2.03 -11.70 -16.45
CA PRO A 13 3.26 -11.00 -16.79
C PRO A 13 4.24 -11.00 -15.60
N PRO A 14 5.55 -10.90 -15.86
CA PRO A 14 6.55 -10.87 -14.79
C PRO A 14 6.33 -9.69 -13.85
N PRO A 15 6.73 -9.81 -12.56
CA PRO A 15 6.63 -8.70 -11.62
C PRO A 15 7.37 -7.46 -12.12
N THR A 16 6.75 -6.29 -11.93
CA THR A 16 7.31 -5.00 -12.31
C THR A 16 7.66 -4.19 -11.08
N SER A 17 8.69 -3.35 -11.17
CA SER A 17 9.11 -2.48 -10.07
C SER A 17 9.05 -1.02 -10.49
N GLY A 18 8.67 -0.16 -9.54
CA GLY A 18 8.54 1.28 -9.77
C GLY A 18 8.65 2.09 -8.49
N ALA A 19 8.80 3.40 -8.65
CA ALA A 19 8.78 4.35 -7.55
C ALA A 19 7.39 4.43 -6.93
N THR A 20 7.35 4.58 -5.61
CA THR A 20 6.14 4.92 -4.87
C THR A 20 6.50 5.92 -3.78
N THR A 21 5.58 6.82 -3.48
CA THR A 21 5.70 7.77 -2.36
C THR A 21 4.55 7.53 -1.41
N TRP A 22 4.89 7.43 -0.12
CA TRP A 22 3.94 7.28 0.98
C TRP A 22 4.20 8.39 1.98
N THR A 23 3.17 9.18 2.29
CA THR A 23 3.23 10.23 3.31
C THR A 23 2.24 9.90 4.42
N PHE A 24 2.72 9.89 5.66
CA PHE A 24 1.92 9.54 6.82
C PHE A 24 1.63 10.77 7.67
N GLU A 25 0.36 11.05 7.90
CA GLU A 25 -0.11 12.14 8.74
C GLU A 25 -0.85 11.55 9.95
N VAL A 26 -0.47 11.96 11.15
CA VAL A 26 -1.10 11.48 12.38
C VAL A 26 -2.55 11.94 12.42
N VAL A 27 -3.48 11.03 12.71
CA VAL A 27 -4.86 11.40 13.02
C VAL A 27 -4.95 11.76 14.49
N PRO A 28 -5.33 13.00 14.87
CA PRO A 28 -5.49 13.39 16.27
C PRO A 28 -6.45 12.47 17.02
N GLU A 29 -6.34 12.42 18.35
CA GLU A 29 -7.26 11.68 19.22
C GLU A 29 -7.27 10.14 19.03
N THR A 30 -6.32 9.60 18.27
CA THR A 30 -6.15 8.14 18.06
C THR A 30 -5.00 7.53 18.87
N ASN A 31 -4.50 8.23 19.90
CA ASN A 31 -3.25 7.88 20.61
C ASN A 31 -2.05 7.68 19.65
N GLN A 32 -2.08 8.33 18.48
CA GLN A 32 -1.11 8.16 17.40
C GLN A 32 -1.02 6.72 16.88
N GLN A 33 -2.10 5.96 16.98
CA GLN A 33 -2.21 4.60 16.45
C GLN A 33 -2.85 4.55 15.06
N THR A 34 -3.37 5.68 14.57
CA THR A 34 -3.96 5.79 13.23
C THR A 34 -3.36 6.96 12.46
N PHE A 35 -3.08 6.72 11.18
CA PHE A 35 -2.48 7.67 10.25
C PHE A 35 -3.31 7.74 8.97
N ARG A 36 -3.42 8.93 8.40
CA ARG A 36 -3.77 9.09 6.99
C ARG A 36 -2.51 8.87 6.16
N ALA A 37 -2.56 7.92 5.24
CA ALA A 37 -1.46 7.62 4.33
C ALA A 37 -1.81 8.10 2.92
N THR A 38 -1.16 9.17 2.46
CA THR A 38 -1.24 9.57 1.05
C THR A 38 -0.26 8.71 0.25
N ILE A 39 -0.77 7.97 -0.73
CA ILE A 39 -0.02 6.99 -1.51
C ILE A 39 -0.08 7.38 -2.98
N ARG A 40 1.10 7.53 -3.57
CA ARG A 40 1.28 7.76 -4.99
C ARG A 40 2.15 6.67 -5.59
N SER A 41 1.65 6.02 -6.64
CA SER A 41 2.38 5.07 -7.47
C SER A 41 2.42 5.59 -8.89
N GLU A 42 3.61 5.62 -9.47
CA GLU A 42 3.84 5.97 -10.87
C GLU A 42 4.03 4.71 -11.74
N ASN A 43 3.77 3.53 -11.20
CA ASN A 43 3.81 2.29 -11.97
C ASN A 43 2.72 2.33 -13.07
N PRO A 44 3.05 2.13 -14.37
CA PRO A 44 2.07 2.20 -15.45
C PRO A 44 0.91 1.21 -15.33
N TRP A 45 1.14 0.04 -14.70
CA TRP A 45 0.10 -0.96 -14.52
C TRP A 45 -0.81 -0.65 -13.34
N LEU A 46 -0.26 -0.03 -12.29
CA LEU A 46 -0.98 0.39 -11.08
C LEU A 46 -0.66 1.86 -10.78
N THR A 47 -1.14 2.76 -11.65
CA THR A 47 -1.04 4.20 -11.41
C THR A 47 -2.09 4.55 -10.37
N MET A 48 -1.64 5.01 -9.22
CA MET A 48 -2.51 5.23 -8.07
C MET A 48 -2.18 6.55 -7.39
N ASN A 49 -3.22 7.26 -6.98
CA ASN A 49 -3.15 8.40 -6.08
C ASN A 49 -4.34 8.31 -5.12
N THR A 50 -4.07 8.07 -3.84
CA THR A 50 -5.11 7.79 -2.85
C THR A 50 -4.70 8.20 -1.45
N ILE A 51 -5.71 8.34 -0.58
CA ILE A 51 -5.56 8.48 0.85
C ILE A 51 -6.10 7.20 1.49
N GLY A 52 -5.21 6.38 2.04
CA GLY A 52 -5.54 5.23 2.85
C GLY A 52 -5.57 5.55 4.35
N THR A 53 -6.19 4.66 5.10
CA THR A 53 -6.13 4.65 6.57
C THR A 53 -5.13 3.58 7.00
N THR A 54 -4.10 3.99 7.74
CA THR A 54 -3.11 3.07 8.34
C THR A 54 -3.36 2.98 9.84
N ALA A 55 -3.51 1.76 10.36
CA ALA A 55 -3.52 1.48 11.79
C ALA A 55 -2.19 0.84 12.22
N ILE A 56 -1.73 1.16 13.43
CA ILE A 56 -0.57 0.54 14.08
C ILE A 56 -1.05 -0.35 15.22
N ILE A 57 -0.53 -1.59 15.26
CA ILE A 57 -0.94 -2.64 16.19
C ILE A 57 0.31 -3.23 16.87
N PRO A 58 0.33 -3.45 18.21
CA PRO A 58 -0.69 -3.07 19.19
C PRO A 58 -0.55 -1.62 19.71
N GLY A 59 0.49 -0.90 19.31
CA GLY A 59 0.79 0.46 19.76
C GLY A 59 1.88 1.12 18.92
N ASN A 60 2.10 2.42 19.14
CA ASN A 60 2.92 3.28 18.27
C ASN A 60 4.44 3.23 18.52
N THR A 61 4.94 2.22 19.24
CA THR A 61 6.37 2.04 19.53
C THR A 61 6.95 0.98 18.60
N PRO A 62 7.96 1.28 17.78
CA PRO A 62 8.65 0.28 16.97
C PRO A 62 9.35 -0.79 17.83
N PRO A 63 9.39 -2.06 17.40
CA PRO A 63 8.74 -2.60 16.21
C PRO A 63 7.22 -2.74 16.40
N ALA A 64 6.46 -2.36 15.38
CA ALA A 64 5.00 -2.49 15.38
C ALA A 64 4.47 -3.02 14.04
N GLN A 65 3.30 -3.63 14.07
CA GLN A 65 2.59 -4.02 12.85
C GLN A 65 1.82 -2.82 12.31
N ILE A 66 1.73 -2.73 10.99
CA ILE A 66 0.91 -1.75 10.31
C ILE A 66 -0.07 -2.44 9.37
N SER A 67 -1.28 -1.88 9.29
CA SER A 67 -2.29 -2.29 8.32
C SER A 67 -2.85 -1.06 7.64
N THR A 68 -2.74 -1.01 6.31
CA THR A 68 -3.27 0.11 5.51
C THR A 68 -4.41 -0.39 4.65
N GLN A 69 -5.49 0.37 4.54
CA GLN A 69 -6.57 0.09 3.61
C GLN A 69 -6.97 1.37 2.90
N GLY A 70 -7.33 1.24 1.62
CA GLY A 70 -7.83 2.38 0.86
C GLY A 70 -8.41 1.97 -0.49
N ASP A 71 -8.95 2.97 -1.16
CA ASP A 71 -9.52 2.86 -2.49
C ASP A 71 -8.99 3.97 -3.39
N TYR A 72 -8.91 3.74 -4.69
CA TYR A 72 -8.34 4.69 -5.64
C TYR A 72 -9.15 4.74 -6.93
N SER A 73 -9.11 5.89 -7.59
CA SER A 73 -9.66 6.05 -8.93
C SER A 73 -8.68 5.48 -9.94
N SER A 74 -9.06 4.39 -10.61
CA SER A 74 -8.25 3.77 -11.64
C SER A 74 -8.29 4.61 -12.92
N PRO A 75 -7.17 4.75 -13.66
CA PRO A 75 -7.17 5.34 -15.00
C PRO A 75 -8.11 4.64 -16.00
N ARG A 76 -8.53 3.40 -15.69
CA ARG A 76 -9.49 2.62 -16.48
C ARG A 76 -10.95 3.04 -16.27
N GLY A 77 -11.22 4.07 -15.45
CA GLY A 77 -12.56 4.61 -15.23
C GLY A 77 -13.39 3.87 -14.17
N CYS A 78 -12.74 3.14 -13.27
CA CYS A 78 -13.38 2.33 -12.23
C CYS A 78 -12.79 2.66 -10.83
N ARG A 79 -13.38 2.09 -9.77
CA ARG A 79 -12.80 2.12 -8.42
C ARG A 79 -11.97 0.87 -8.17
N GLY A 80 -10.72 1.06 -7.74
CA GLY A 80 -9.87 -0.01 -7.24
C GLY A 80 -9.78 0.03 -5.72
N THR A 81 -9.45 -1.10 -5.11
CA THR A 81 -9.19 -1.22 -3.67
C THR A 81 -7.80 -1.82 -3.44
N PHE A 82 -7.20 -1.50 -2.30
CA PHE A 82 -6.01 -2.18 -1.84
C PHE A 82 -5.99 -2.29 -0.32
N GLY A 83 -5.30 -3.31 0.17
CA GLY A 83 -4.89 -3.47 1.55
C GLY A 83 -3.39 -3.71 1.62
N SER A 84 -2.77 -3.30 2.72
CA SER A 84 -1.38 -3.64 3.02
C SER A 84 -1.26 -4.12 4.46
N PHE A 85 -0.31 -5.02 4.69
CA PHE A 85 0.05 -5.48 6.02
C PHE A 85 1.57 -5.63 6.11
N GLY A 86 2.16 -5.19 7.20
CA GLY A 86 3.61 -5.22 7.33
C GLY A 86 4.13 -4.80 8.69
N MET A 87 5.44 -4.60 8.73
CA MET A 87 6.19 -4.18 9.92
C MET A 87 6.72 -2.76 9.75
N ALA A 88 6.56 -1.96 10.79
CA ALA A 88 7.22 -0.68 10.97
C ALA A 88 8.29 -0.81 12.06
N GLU A 89 9.54 -0.70 11.65
CA GLU A 89 10.71 -0.55 12.49
C GLU A 89 11.09 0.92 12.65
N ALA A 90 12.09 1.21 13.49
CA ALA A 90 12.50 2.59 13.78
C ALA A 90 12.91 3.40 12.53
N THR A 91 13.42 2.73 11.49
CA THR A 91 13.91 3.37 10.25
C THR A 91 13.41 2.70 8.97
N ARG A 92 12.54 1.69 9.08
CA ARG A 92 12.12 0.88 7.93
C ARG A 92 10.65 0.49 8.05
N ILE A 93 9.93 0.60 6.93
CA ILE A 93 8.63 -0.05 6.76
C ILE A 93 8.79 -1.11 5.69
N ASP A 94 8.30 -2.31 5.98
CA ASP A 94 8.30 -3.44 5.07
C ASP A 94 6.92 -4.09 5.08
N ALA A 95 6.17 -3.95 4.00
CA ALA A 95 4.80 -4.38 3.92
C ALA A 95 4.48 -5.05 2.59
N ASP A 96 3.70 -6.11 2.67
CA ASP A 96 3.03 -6.68 1.52
C ASP A 96 1.72 -5.92 1.30
N PHE A 97 1.32 -5.77 0.04
CA PHE A 97 0.05 -5.20 -0.32
C PHE A 97 -0.62 -6.00 -1.42
N SER A 98 -1.94 -5.95 -1.47
CA SER A 98 -2.74 -6.60 -2.49
C SER A 98 -4.03 -5.82 -2.72
N GLY A 99 -4.68 -6.09 -3.83
CA GLY A 99 -5.89 -5.38 -4.17
C GLY A 99 -6.53 -5.84 -5.46
N THR A 100 -7.60 -5.14 -5.81
CA THR A 100 -8.35 -5.37 -7.05
C THR A 100 -8.54 -4.03 -7.76
N ASP A 101 -8.12 -3.98 -9.02
CA ASP A 101 -8.44 -2.93 -9.98
C ASP A 101 -9.66 -3.35 -10.81
N CYS A 102 -10.66 -2.47 -10.91
CA CYS A 102 -11.90 -2.67 -11.67
C CYS A 102 -12.63 -4.01 -11.43
N ASN A 103 -12.75 -4.48 -10.18
CA ASN A 103 -13.41 -5.76 -9.82
C ASN A 103 -12.89 -7.04 -10.51
N HIS A 104 -11.87 -6.95 -11.36
CA HIS A 104 -11.45 -8.05 -12.23
C HIS A 104 -9.93 -8.24 -12.31
N SER A 105 -9.14 -7.18 -12.11
CA SER A 105 -7.68 -7.24 -12.20
C SER A 105 -7.08 -7.24 -10.81
N THR A 106 -6.65 -8.40 -10.33
CA THR A 106 -6.04 -8.52 -9.00
C THR A 106 -4.55 -8.23 -9.04
N PHE A 107 -3.99 -7.80 -7.92
CA PHE A 107 -2.55 -7.65 -7.77
C PHE A 107 -2.09 -7.94 -6.36
N SER A 108 -0.80 -8.28 -6.28
CA SER A 108 -0.05 -8.32 -5.04
C SER A 108 1.30 -7.62 -5.23
N GLY A 109 1.96 -7.29 -4.15
CA GLY A 109 3.24 -6.63 -4.21
C GLY A 109 3.86 -6.41 -2.84
N ARG A 110 5.05 -5.81 -2.87
CA ARG A 110 5.79 -5.44 -1.67
C ARG A 110 6.26 -3.99 -1.75
N VAL A 111 6.12 -3.28 -0.65
CA VAL A 111 6.65 -1.93 -0.46
C VAL A 111 7.67 -1.96 0.67
N VAL A 112 8.85 -1.40 0.37
CA VAL A 112 9.91 -1.17 1.36
C VAL A 112 10.21 0.31 1.35
N LEU A 113 10.03 0.95 2.50
CA LEU A 113 10.35 2.35 2.73
C LEU A 113 11.47 2.42 3.76
N THR A 114 12.45 3.28 3.51
CA THR A 114 13.56 3.50 4.46
C THR A 114 13.61 4.99 4.77
N LYS A 115 13.72 5.32 6.05
CA LYS A 115 13.90 6.69 6.51
C LYS A 115 15.31 7.16 6.10
N GLY A 116 15.36 8.24 5.33
CA GLY A 116 16.61 8.96 5.01
C GLY A 116 17.06 9.88 6.12
#